data_AF-A0A1Q9ANA0-F1
#
_entry.id   AF-A0A1Q9ANA0-F1
#
_cell.length_a   1.000
_cell.length_b   1.000
_cell.length_c   1.000
_cell.angle_alpha   90.00
_cell.angle_beta   90.00
_cell.angle_gamma   90.00
#
_symmetry.space_group_name_H-M   'P 1'
#
loop_
_entity.id
_entity.type
_entity.pdbx_description
1 polymer ?
#
loop_
_entity_poly.entity_id
_entity_poly.type
_entity_poly.pdbx_seq_one_letter_code
_entity_poly.pdbx_strand_id
1 'polypeptide(L)' 'MPVRLRKFVGTILIIVLVVTYALVATTVASAILGASPWWVHLLYFFFSGLLWILPAMLVIKWMEKPV' A
#
# COMPACT_ATOMS: atom_id res chain seq x y z
N MET A 1 9.73 13.55 18.92
CA MET A 1 10.60 13.53 17.73
C MET A 1 10.48 14.87 17.02
N PRO A 2 11.57 15.48 16.54
CA PRO A 2 11.50 16.64 15.68
C PRO A 2 10.60 16.36 14.47
N VAL A 3 9.76 17.31 14.07
CA VAL A 3 8.79 17.15 12.96
C VAL A 3 9.47 16.67 11.68
N ARG A 4 10.66 17.18 11.39
CA ARG A 4 11.46 16.81 10.20
C ARG A 4 11.85 15.33 10.21
N LEU A 5 12.24 14.78 11.37
CA LEU A 5 12.61 13.37 11.50
C LEU A 5 11.39 12.46 11.37
N ARG A 6 10.25 12.85 11.94
CA ARG A 6 8.98 12.11 11.80
C ARG A 6 8.56 12.01 10.34
N LYS A 7 8.69 13.11 9.57
CA LYS A 7 8.40 13.11 8.13
C LYS A 7 9.36 12.22 7.34
N PHE A 8 10.66 12.25 7.65
CA PHE A 8 11.64 11.39 6.98
C PHE A 8 11.33 9.89 7.19
N VAL A 9 11.09 9.49 8.45
CA VAL A 9 10.72 8.10 8.79
C VAL A 9 9.39 7.72 8.15
N GLY A 10 8.40 8.62 8.17
CA GLY A 10 7.11 8.39 7.52
C GLY A 10 7.24 8.13 6.02
N THR A 11 8.08 8.90 5.31
CA THR A 11 8.36 8.67 3.88
C THR A 11 8.95 7.28 3.64
N ILE A 12 9.94 6.87 4.45
CA ILE A 12 10.54 5.52 4.33
C ILE A 12 9.49 4.44 4.58
N LEU A 13 8.66 4.60 5.61
CA LEU A 13 7.57 3.65 5.91
C LEU A 13 6.59 3.51 4.75
N ILE A 14 6.20 4.61 4.11
CA ILE A 14 5.31 4.58 2.93
C ILE A 14 6.00 3.83 1.78
N ILE A 15 7.28 4.11 1.50
CA ILE A 15 8.00 3.42 0.43
C ILE A 15 8.05 1.91 0.69
N VAL A 16 8.46 1.50 1.89
CA VAL A 16 8.52 0.08 2.27
C VAL A 16 7.14 -0.57 2.17
N LEU A 17 6.09 0.10 2.64
CA LEU A 17 4.71 -0.36 2.55
C LEU A 17 4.31 -0.59 1.10
N VAL A 18 4.50 0.40 0.22
CA VAL A 18 4.08 0.30 -1.19
C VAL A 18 4.86 -0.79 -1.92
N VAL A 19 6.17 -0.88 -1.72
CA VAL A 19 7.01 -1.90 -2.35
C VAL A 19 6.60 -3.30 -1.89
N THR A 20 6.49 -3.51 -0.58
CA THR A 20 6.09 -4.82 -0.01
C THR A 20 4.70 -5.20 -0.51
N TYR A 21 3.78 -4.25 -0.50
CA TYR A 21 2.42 -4.47 -0.95
C TYR A 21 2.34 -4.82 -2.43
N ALA A 22 3.07 -4.09 -3.30
CA ALA A 22 3.10 -4.37 -4.73
C ALA A 22 3.66 -5.77 -5.03
N LEU A 23 4.69 -6.20 -4.32
CA LEU A 23 5.25 -7.55 -4.45
C LEU A 23 4.21 -8.61 -4.01
N VAL A 24 3.54 -8.41 -2.88
CA VAL A 24 2.49 -9.33 -2.39
C VAL A 24 1.31 -9.38 -3.37
N ALA A 25 0.81 -8.24 -3.84
CA ALA A 25 -0.30 -8.19 -4.78
C ALA A 25 0.05 -8.86 -6.12
N THR A 26 1.26 -8.62 -6.64
CA THR A 26 1.70 -9.23 -7.90
C THR A 26 1.90 -10.73 -7.78
N THR A 27 2.48 -11.20 -6.67
CA THR A 27 2.67 -12.64 -6.42
C THR A 27 1.34 -13.37 -6.22
N VAL A 28 0.39 -12.77 -5.51
CA VAL A 28 -0.97 -13.33 -5.37
C VAL A 28 -1.69 -13.35 -6.72
N ALA A 29 -1.58 -12.28 -7.52
CA ALA A 29 -2.16 -12.22 -8.84
C ALA A 29 -1.62 -13.30 -9.77
N SER A 30 -0.30 -13.49 -9.82
CA SER A 30 0.31 -14.50 -10.69
C SER A 30 0.03 -15.93 -10.23
N ALA A 31 -0.08 -16.17 -8.91
CA ALA A 31 -0.31 -17.50 -8.37
C ALA A 31 -1.77 -17.99 -8.52
N ILE A 32 -2.76 -17.08 -8.42
CA ILE A 32 -4.17 -17.48 -8.25
C ILE A 32 -5.03 -17.05 -9.44
N LEU A 33 -4.74 -15.91 -10.09
CA LEU A 33 -5.63 -15.35 -11.10
C LEU A 33 -5.39 -15.89 -12.52
N GLY A 34 -4.38 -16.73 -12.77
CA GLY A 34 -3.99 -17.13 -14.13
C GLY A 34 -5.09 -17.72 -15.03
N ALA A 35 -6.03 -18.50 -14.46
CA ALA A 35 -7.17 -19.09 -15.19
C ALA A 35 -8.50 -18.41 -14.86
N SER A 36 -8.48 -17.27 -14.15
CA SER A 36 -9.70 -16.61 -13.70
C SER A 36 -10.37 -15.81 -14.83
N PRO A 37 -11.71 -15.64 -14.78
CA PRO A 37 -12.42 -14.77 -15.70
C PRO A 37 -11.96 -13.30 -15.59
N TRP A 38 -12.07 -12.54 -16.69
CA TRP A 38 -11.63 -11.14 -16.78
C TRP A 38 -12.19 -10.22 -15.66
N TRP A 39 -13.43 -10.45 -15.22
CA TRP A 39 -14.07 -9.64 -14.18
C TRP A 39 -13.44 -9.88 -12.80
N VAL A 40 -12.87 -11.07 -12.55
CA VAL A 40 -12.12 -11.36 -11.31
C VAL A 40 -10.84 -10.55 -11.28
N HIS A 41 -10.13 -10.46 -12.41
CA HIS A 41 -8.95 -9.59 -12.53
C HIS A 41 -9.33 -8.13 -12.27
N LEU A 42 -10.43 -7.66 -12.87
CA LEU A 42 -10.90 -6.28 -12.67
C LEU A 42 -11.15 -5.99 -11.19
N LEU A 43 -11.93 -6.84 -10.51
CA LEU A 43 -12.23 -6.65 -9.08
C LEU A 43 -10.95 -6.74 -8.23
N TYR A 44 -10.08 -7.71 -8.51
CA TYR A 44 -8.83 -7.87 -7.77
C TYR A 44 -7.94 -6.64 -7.89
N PHE A 45 -7.68 -6.14 -9.10
CA PHE A 45 -6.86 -4.95 -9.30
C PHE A 45 -7.53 -3.67 -8.78
N PHE A 46 -8.86 -3.56 -8.87
CA PHE A 46 -9.61 -2.44 -8.30
C PHE A 46 -9.47 -2.39 -6.78
N PHE A 47 -9.76 -3.49 -6.08
CA PHE A 47 -9.68 -3.52 -4.62
C PHE A 47 -8.24 -3.48 -4.13
N SER A 48 -7.33 -4.24 -4.74
CA SER A 48 -5.91 -4.21 -4.34
C SER A 48 -5.27 -2.84 -4.60
N GLY A 49 -5.65 -2.14 -5.66
CA GLY A 49 -5.21 -0.77 -5.93
C GLY A 49 -5.71 0.24 -4.89
N LEU A 50 -6.83 -0.03 -4.21
CA LEU A 50 -7.38 0.82 -3.16
C LEU A 50 -6.92 0.43 -1.75
N LEU A 51 -6.69 -0.86 -1.50
CA LEU A 51 -6.45 -1.40 -0.15
C LEU A 51 -5.22 -0.77 0.51
N TRP A 52 -4.14 -0.56 -0.23
CA TRP A 52 -2.89 -0.01 0.33
C TRP A 52 -3.00 1.48 0.71
N ILE A 53 -4.01 2.18 0.21
CA ILE A 53 -4.26 3.59 0.57
C ILE A 53 -4.60 3.69 2.05
N LEU A 54 -5.35 2.74 2.60
CA LEU A 54 -5.74 2.74 4.02
C LEU A 54 -4.54 2.78 4.97
N PRO A 55 -3.56 1.87 4.89
CA PRO A 55 -2.38 1.96 5.74
C PRO A 55 -1.49 3.16 5.40
N ALA A 56 -1.40 3.58 4.13
CA ALA A 56 -0.67 4.81 3.78
C ALA A 56 -1.28 6.06 4.44
N MET A 57 -2.62 6.17 4.48
CA MET A 57 -3.34 7.24 5.17
C MET A 57 -3.03 7.25 6.67
N LEU A 58 -2.94 6.08 7.32
CA LEU A 58 -2.59 6.00 8.75
C LEU A 58 -1.18 6.54 9.01
N VAL A 59 -0.23 6.23 8.13
CA VAL A 59 1.15 6.75 8.23
C VAL A 59 1.16 8.26 8.01
N ILE A 60 0.47 8.78 6.99
CA ILE A 60 0.38 10.21 6.71
C ILE A 60 -0.28 10.96 7.88
N LYS A 61 -1.41 10.46 8.40
CA LYS A 61 -2.09 11.03 9.56
C LYS A 61 -1.16 11.10 10.78
N TRP A 62 -0.31 10.10 10.97
CA TRP A 62 0.69 10.11 12.03
C TRP A 62 1.80 11.14 11.77
N MET A 63 2.24 11.31 10.51
CA MET A 63 3.23 12.33 10.12
C MET A 63 2.73 13.76 10.35
N GLU A 64 1.44 14.00 10.13
CA GLU A 64 0.81 15.32 10.21
C GLU A 64 0.34 15.70 11.61
N LYS A 65 0.25 14.74 12.54
CA LYS A 65 -0.15 15.05 13.92
C LYS A 65 0.76 16.14 14.49
N PRO A 66 0.20 17.29 14.91
CA PRO A 66 0.97 18.32 15.61
C PRO A 66 1.58 17.70 16.87
N VAL A 67 2.84 18.06 17.13
CA VAL A 67 3.59 17.57 18.29
C VAL A 67 3.20 18.33 19.53
#